data_AF-A0A8T1R149-F1
#
_entry.id   AF-A0A8T1R149-F1
#
_cell.length_a   1.000
_cell.length_b   1.000
_cell.length_c   1.000
_cell.angle_alpha   90.00
_cell.angle_beta   90.00
_cell.angle_gamma   90.00
#
_symmetry.space_group_name_H-M   'P 1'
#
loop_
_entity.id
_entity.type
_entity.pdbx_description
1 polymer ?
#
loop_
_entity_poly.entity_id
_entity_poly.type
_entity_poly.pdbx_seq_one_letter_code
_entity_poly.pdbx_strand_id
1 'polypeptide(L)'
;MKVWDVVPLSDVTKLAKHLDILFESYTVDKMQKCKHRSVEGSLVVPMKWPVDPSSTCDDETDALCYLSKPLSALSIRDEPETSSATFRLTVKQMNVRSSSKPQI
;
A
#
# COMPACT_ATOMS: atom_id res chain seq x y z
N MET A 1 -12.88 27.34 -0.33
CA MET A 1 -12.90 26.26 -1.32
C MET A 1 -13.68 25.10 -0.75
N LYS A 2 -14.91 24.90 -1.20
CA LYS A 2 -15.63 23.64 -0.94
C LYS A 2 -15.32 22.69 -2.09
N VAL A 3 -15.27 21.38 -1.85
CA VAL A 3 -15.07 20.35 -2.89
C VAL A 3 -16.03 20.53 -4.08
N TRP A 4 -17.20 21.10 -3.82
CA TRP A 4 -18.25 21.37 -4.81
C TRP A 4 -18.00 22.61 -5.70
N ASP A 5 -17.04 23.49 -5.36
CA ASP A 5 -16.70 24.65 -6.21
C ASP A 5 -15.94 24.25 -7.48
N VAL A 6 -15.45 23.01 -7.56
CA VAL A 6 -14.63 22.51 -8.68
C VAL A 6 -15.49 21.98 -9.84
N VAL A 7 -16.75 21.63 -9.56
CA VAL A 7 -17.67 21.04 -10.54
C VAL A 7 -18.73 22.09 -10.93
N PRO A 8 -18.84 22.48 -12.21
CA PRO A 8 -19.90 23.37 -12.67
C PRO A 8 -21.28 22.82 -12.31
N LEU A 9 -22.22 23.70 -11.93
CA LEU A 9 -23.56 23.28 -11.51
C LEU A 9 -24.31 22.49 -12.60
N SER A 10 -24.05 22.79 -13.87
CA SER A 10 -24.58 22.05 -15.04
C SER A 10 -24.17 20.58 -15.05
N ASP A 11 -22.99 20.27 -14.53
CA ASP A 11 -22.35 18.97 -14.70
C ASP A 11 -22.60 18.05 -13.51
N VAL A 12 -23.09 18.59 -12.39
CA VAL A 12 -23.40 17.82 -11.16
C VAL A 12 -24.32 16.64 -11.45
N THR A 13 -25.35 16.84 -12.27
CA THR A 13 -26.32 15.78 -12.61
C THR A 13 -25.71 14.70 -13.50
N LYS A 14 -24.82 15.08 -14.42
CA LYS A 14 -24.08 14.16 -15.28
C LYS A 14 -23.07 13.36 -14.47
N LEU A 15 -22.36 14.02 -13.55
CA LEU A 15 -21.41 13.40 -12.64
C LEU A 15 -22.12 12.40 -11.72
N ALA A 16 -23.26 12.75 -11.15
CA ALA A 16 -24.04 11.85 -10.30
C ALA A 16 -24.40 10.56 -11.05
N LYS A 17 -24.97 10.67 -12.25
CA LYS A 17 -25.30 9.49 -13.09
C LYS A 17 -24.08 8.63 -13.40
N HIS A 18 -22.94 9.25 -13.69
CA HIS A 18 -21.71 8.53 -13.99
C HIS A 18 -21.17 7.80 -12.76
N LEU A 19 -21.26 8.41 -11.59
CA LEU A 19 -20.89 7.79 -10.32
C LEU A 19 -21.83 6.63 -9.98
N ASP A 20 -23.13 6.76 -10.21
CA ASP A 20 -24.09 5.68 -9.98
C ASP A 20 -23.74 4.44 -10.81
N ILE A 21 -23.51 4.62 -12.12
CA ILE A 21 -23.09 3.53 -13.02
C ILE A 21 -21.74 2.93 -12.56
N LEU A 22 -20.78 3.78 -12.18
CA LEU A 22 -19.48 3.34 -11.72
C LEU A 22 -19.61 2.49 -10.45
N PHE A 23 -20.35 2.96 -9.45
CA PHE A 23 -20.52 2.28 -8.18
C PHE A 23 -21.40 1.03 -8.30
N GLU A 24 -22.38 1.00 -9.20
CA GLU A 24 -23.14 -0.21 -9.51
C GLU A 24 -22.23 -1.36 -9.99
N SER A 25 -21.16 -1.04 -10.71
CA SER A 25 -20.17 -2.03 -11.17
C SER A 25 -19.25 -2.57 -10.06
N TYR A 26 -19.27 -1.99 -8.86
CA TYR A 26 -18.52 -2.45 -7.70
C TYR A 26 -19.33 -3.48 -6.91
N THR A 27 -19.09 -4.75 -7.23
CA THR A 27 -19.67 -5.86 -6.48
C THR A 27 -19.05 -5.99 -5.08
N VAL A 28 -19.76 -6.66 -4.18
CA VAL A 28 -19.25 -6.97 -2.82
C VAL A 28 -17.90 -7.69 -2.89
N ASP A 29 -17.71 -8.57 -3.87
CA ASP A 29 -16.43 -9.25 -4.12
C ASP A 29 -15.29 -8.24 -4.37
N LYS A 30 -15.49 -7.26 -5.25
CA LYS A 30 -14.51 -6.18 -5.51
C LYS A 30 -14.20 -5.38 -4.25
N MET A 31 -15.18 -5.12 -3.38
CA MET A 31 -14.95 -4.43 -2.11
C MET A 31 -14.19 -5.30 -1.10
N GLN A 32 -14.47 -6.60 -1.06
CA GLN A 32 -13.80 -7.55 -0.18
C GLN A 32 -12.32 -7.70 -0.54
N LYS A 33 -11.98 -7.59 -1.82
CA LYS A 33 -10.59 -7.58 -2.31
C LYS A 33 -9.71 -6.53 -1.63
N CYS A 34 -10.26 -5.36 -1.28
CA CYS A 34 -9.52 -4.29 -0.59
C CYS A 34 -9.16 -4.62 0.87
N LYS A 35 -9.85 -5.58 1.50
CA LYS A 35 -9.61 -5.98 2.89
C LYS A 35 -8.54 -7.06 3.01
N HIS A 36 -8.18 -7.69 1.91
CA HIS A 36 -7.22 -8.79 1.90
C HIS A 36 -5.79 -8.28 1.93
N ARG A 37 -4.95 -8.94 2.72
CA ARG A 37 -3.53 -8.64 2.87
C ARG A 37 -2.73 -9.90 2.58
N SER A 38 -1.55 -9.74 1.99
CA SER A 38 -0.56 -10.81 1.84
C SER A 38 0.54 -10.63 2.88
N VAL A 39 1.16 -11.74 3.28
CA VAL A 39 2.33 -11.72 4.18
C VAL A 39 3.55 -12.14 3.37
N GLU A 40 4.52 -11.24 3.25
CA GLU A 40 5.80 -11.46 2.57
C GLU A 40 6.92 -11.38 3.59
N GLY A 41 7.37 -12.54 4.08
CA GLY A 41 8.30 -12.63 5.20
C GLY A 41 7.69 -12.06 6.49
N SER A 42 8.22 -10.92 6.95
CA SER A 42 7.71 -10.18 8.12
C SER A 42 6.83 -8.98 7.76
N LEU A 43 6.66 -8.69 6.46
CA LEU A 43 5.88 -7.55 5.98
C LEU A 43 4.46 -7.97 5.64
N VAL A 44 3.48 -7.17 6.07
CA VAL A 44 2.08 -7.32 5.67
C VAL A 44 1.80 -6.28 4.58
N VAL A 45 1.60 -6.76 3.36
CA VAL A 45 1.37 -5.90 2.18
C VAL A 45 -0.07 -6.02 1.69
N PRO A 46 -0.60 -5.03 0.96
CA PRO A 46 -1.86 -5.19 0.26
C PRO A 46 -1.81 -6.41 -0.69
N MET A 47 -2.90 -7.19 -0.76
CA MET A 47 -2.97 -8.32 -1.67
C MET A 47 -2.92 -7.85 -3.13
N LYS A 48 -2.12 -8.55 -3.96
CA LYS A 48 -2.08 -8.33 -5.41
C LYS A 48 -3.10 -9.25 -6.07
N TRP A 49 -4.05 -8.67 -6.82
CA TRP A 49 -5.05 -9.42 -7.56
C TRP A 49 -4.59 -9.61 -9.01
N PRO A 50 -4.75 -10.81 -9.60
CA PRO A 50 -4.50 -10.99 -11.01
C PRO A 50 -5.43 -10.09 -11.82
N VAL A 51 -4.94 -9.58 -12.96
CA VAL A 51 -5.77 -8.85 -13.91
C VAL A 51 -6.67 -9.86 -14.60
N ASP A 52 -7.98 -9.60 -14.62
CA ASP A 52 -8.94 -10.47 -15.30
C ASP A 52 -8.62 -10.46 -16.80
N PRO A 53 -8.34 -11.62 -17.42
CA PRO A 53 -7.96 -11.70 -18.84
C PRO A 53 -9.13 -11.39 -19.80
N SER A 54 -10.34 -11.19 -19.28
CA SER A 54 -11.51 -10.72 -20.02
C SER A 54 -11.65 -9.20 -20.04
N SER A 55 -10.81 -8.48 -19.29
CA SER A 55 -10.79 -7.02 -19.20
C SER A 55 -9.71 -6.37 -20.07
N THR A 56 -8.85 -7.18 -20.68
CA THR A 56 -8.01 -6.74 -21.79
C THR A 56 -8.93 -6.47 -22.96
N CYS A 57 -9.03 -5.19 -23.36
CA CYS A 57 -9.39 -4.89 -24.73
C CYS A 57 -8.41 -5.67 -25.62
N ASP A 58 -8.94 -6.47 -26.52
CA ASP A 58 -8.17 -7.35 -27.41
C ASP A 58 -7.34 -6.56 -28.45
N ASP A 59 -7.32 -5.23 -28.31
CA ASP A 59 -6.57 -4.28 -29.10
C ASP A 59 -5.53 -3.60 -28.19
N GLU A 60 -4.27 -3.92 -28.49
CA GLU A 60 -3.08 -3.17 -28.14
C GLU A 60 -2.68 -3.00 -26.66
N THR A 61 -1.66 -3.77 -26.31
CA THR A 61 -0.63 -3.53 -25.28
C THR A 61 0.10 -2.16 -25.39
N ASP A 62 -0.41 -1.19 -26.13
CA ASP A 62 0.27 0.08 -26.42
C ASP A 62 0.22 1.04 -25.22
N ALA A 63 -0.89 1.10 -24.48
CA ALA A 63 -1.04 1.99 -23.33
C ALA A 63 -0.03 1.70 -22.20
N LEU A 64 0.24 0.42 -21.89
CA LEU A 64 1.25 0.05 -20.90
C LEU A 64 2.68 0.22 -21.44
N CYS A 65 2.91 0.04 -22.74
CA CYS A 65 4.21 0.26 -23.36
C CYS A 65 4.60 1.75 -23.40
N TYR A 66 3.64 2.66 -23.65
CA TYR A 66 3.87 4.10 -23.56
C TYR A 66 4.24 4.53 -22.15
N LEU A 67 3.62 3.93 -21.13
CA LEU A 67 3.87 4.27 -19.73
C LEU A 67 5.11 3.58 -19.17
N SER A 68 5.54 2.45 -19.76
CA SER A 68 6.75 1.74 -19.34
C SER A 68 8.00 2.62 -19.38
N LYS A 69 8.16 3.41 -20.45
CA LYS A 69 9.30 4.33 -20.61
C LYS A 69 9.36 5.43 -19.53
N PRO A 70 8.33 6.26 -19.31
CA PRO A 70 8.35 7.29 -18.28
C PRO A 70 8.40 6.73 -16.87
N LEU A 71 7.75 5.57 -16.60
CA LEU A 71 7.81 4.94 -15.28
C LEU A 71 9.20 4.39 -14.95
N SER A 72 9.92 3.87 -15.95
CA SER A 72 11.31 3.41 -15.77
C SER A 72 12.27 4.55 -15.44
N ALA A 73 11.94 5.79 -15.81
CA ALA A 73 12.73 6.98 -15.47
C ALA A 73 12.54 7.45 -14.01
N LEU A 74 11.51 6.94 -13.31
CA LEU A 74 11.28 7.24 -11.90
C LEU A 74 12.08 6.26 -11.04
N SER A 75 13.26 6.67 -10.60
CA SER A 75 14.02 5.94 -9.58
C SER A 75 13.78 6.59 -8.21
N ILE A 76 13.22 5.82 -7.28
CA ILE A 76 13.28 6.17 -5.86
C ILE A 76 14.72 5.97 -5.41
N ARG A 77 15.37 7.07 -5.00
CA ARG A 77 16.68 7.00 -4.36
C ARG A 77 16.46 6.53 -2.93
N ASP A 78 16.73 5.27 -2.66
CA ASP A 78 16.87 4.79 -1.28
C ASP A 78 18.22 5.27 -0.77
N GLU A 79 18.25 6.44 -0.12
CA GLU A 79 19.39 6.83 0.71
C GLU A 79 19.30 6.00 2.00
N PRO A 80 20.28 5.12 2.29
CA PRO A 80 20.34 4.46 3.58
C PRO A 80 20.79 5.49 4.62
N GLU A 81 19.84 6.23 5.17
CA GLU A 81 20.02 6.96 6.43
C GLU A 81 20.39 5.91 7.50
N THR A 82 21.69 5.74 7.74
CA THR A 82 22.22 5.09 8.94
C THR A 82 21.76 5.92 10.14
N SER A 83 20.56 5.61 10.63
CA SER A 83 20.08 6.07 11.93
C SER A 83 20.86 5.32 13.00
N SER A 84 22.02 5.86 13.35
CA SER A 84 22.72 5.56 14.59
C SER A 84 21.89 6.11 15.76
N ALA A 85 20.89 5.35 16.19
CA ALA A 85 20.13 5.62 17.40
C ALA A 85 20.55 4.63 18.49
N THR A 86 21.55 5.01 19.26
CA THR A 86 21.97 4.34 20.48
C THR A 86 20.85 4.44 21.52
N PHE A 87 19.95 3.47 21.57
CA PHE A 87 19.06 3.27 22.72
C PHE A 87 19.64 2.16 23.60
N ARG A 88 20.60 2.54 24.47
CA ARG A 88 20.99 1.73 25.62
C ARG A 88 19.86 1.81 26.65
N LEU A 89 18.94 0.85 26.64
CA LEU A 89 18.03 0.64 27.77
C LEU A 89 18.81 -0.05 28.89
N THR A 90 19.42 0.76 29.77
CA THR A 90 19.93 0.30 31.06
C THR A 90 18.75 -0.02 31.98
N VAL A 91 18.34 -1.28 32.02
CA VAL A 91 17.47 -1.76 33.11
C VAL A 91 18.37 -2.06 34.30
N LYS A 92 18.17 -1.29 35.36
CA LYS A 92 18.87 -1.34 36.65
C LYS A 92 18.90 -2.75 37.23
N GLN A 93 20.11 -3.12 37.66
CA GLN A 93 20.44 -4.15 38.63
C GLN A 93 19.36 -4.36 39.71
N MET A 94 18.78 -5.56 39.76
CA MET A 94 18.28 -6.14 41.00
C MET A 94 19.28 -7.21 41.44
N ASN A 95 20.07 -6.83 42.42
CA ASN A 95 20.99 -7.67 43.16
C ASN A 95 20.20 -8.76 43.91
N VAL A 96 20.39 -10.03 43.53
CA VAL A 96 20.21 -11.16 44.45
C VAL A 96 21.51 -11.94 44.47
N ARG A 97 22.24 -11.75 45.57
CA ARG A 97 23.38 -12.55 45.99
C ARG A 97 22.85 -13.93 46.41
N SER A 98 23.25 -14.97 45.70
CA SER A 98 23.47 -16.29 46.32
C SER A 98 24.73 -16.93 45.76
N SER A 99 25.65 -17.16 46.68
CA SER A 99 26.92 -17.85 46.52
C SER A 99 26.68 -19.33 46.20
N SER A 100 27.42 -19.92 45.26
CA SER A 100 28.49 -20.87 45.60
C SER A 100 29.14 -21.49 44.34
N LYS A 101 30.47 -21.49 44.40
CA LYS A 101 31.46 -21.97 43.44
C LYS A 101 31.52 -23.50 43.48
N PRO A 102 31.66 -24.24 42.38
CA PRO A 102 32.16 -25.61 42.45
C PRO A 102 33.69 -25.57 42.60
N GLN A 103 34.20 -26.32 43.58
CA GLN A 103 35.61 -26.66 43.74
C GLN A 103 35.76 -28.16 43.58
N ILE A 104 36.88 -28.52 42.94
CA ILE A 104 37.43 -29.83 42.57
C ILE A 104 37.06 -30.26 41.16
#